data_AF-A0A6M8VMR7-F1
#
_entry.id   AF-A0A6M8VMR7-F1
#
_cell.length_a   1.000
_cell.length_b   1.000
_cell.length_c   1.000
_cell.angle_alpha   90.00
_cell.angle_beta   90.00
_cell.angle_gamma   90.00
#
_symmetry.space_group_name_H-M   'P 1'
#
loop_
_entity.id
_entity.type
_entity.pdbx_description
1 polymer ?
#
loop_
_entity_poly.entity_id
_entity_poly.type
_entity_poly.pdbx_seq_one_letter_code
_entity_poly.pdbx_strand_id
1 'polypeptide(L)'
;MSGVERLSRRGRYAQAVPGTAVGLIGSGKVGSRVLSRLADQRPEGVTVVGLANSRRMLLAPGDLAAPDWKPRLAAAGARSDIERLAAHVGRQPHARHVIVDVTGSRAVAERHPGWLADGFAIVTANKWAACGPAASWARLDCSAYFDATTVGAGLPILDALRALRRAGDRVERIDGVLSGTLSALLAEVANGRSFADSLLRAHRDGLTEPDPRLDLGGMDVARKLVIAARAGGLALELDEVEVQAWLDPDLAGLPLPAFLAAHRRIDDAWSGAVAAAPGQGEMLCHVGEVARTVDGAARARVGLRRVSRLHPFAAIGAGENIVAIHSAGYAPKPIWIRGPGAGAGVTALQICAGLAATARQ
;
A
#
# COMPACT_ATOMS: atom_id res chain seq x y z
N MET A 1 62.25 24.36 20.14
CA MET A 1 61.73 23.27 19.29
C MET A 1 61.48 22.08 20.21
N SER A 2 60.29 21.52 20.40
CA SER A 2 59.06 21.50 19.63
C SER A 2 57.88 21.35 20.61
N GLY A 3 56.91 22.27 20.53
CA GLY A 3 55.66 22.17 21.27
C GLY A 3 54.82 21.02 20.74
N VAL A 4 54.26 20.24 21.66
CA VAL A 4 53.25 19.21 21.38
C VAL A 4 51.94 19.92 21.09
N GLU A 5 51.66 20.15 19.81
CA GLU A 5 50.36 20.62 19.32
C GLU A 5 49.33 19.49 19.51
N ARG A 6 48.49 19.67 20.51
CA ARG A 6 47.31 18.85 20.76
C ARG A 6 46.25 19.25 19.73
N LEU A 7 46.31 18.63 18.54
CA LEU A 7 45.29 18.76 17.49
C LEU A 7 43.94 18.28 18.04
N SER A 8 43.10 19.24 18.41
CA SER A 8 41.72 19.00 18.83
C SER A 8 40.93 18.37 17.68
N ARG A 9 40.39 17.16 17.92
CA ARG A 9 39.35 16.53 17.09
C ARG A 9 38.00 17.25 17.29
N ARG A 10 37.95 18.56 17.01
CA ARG A 10 36.70 19.35 16.95
C ARG A 10 36.45 19.74 15.50
N GLY A 11 36.00 18.77 14.71
CA GLY A 11 35.61 18.97 13.32
C GLY A 11 34.19 18.48 13.07
N ARG A 12 33.25 19.44 13.03
CA ARG A 12 31.93 19.36 12.37
C ARG A 12 30.85 18.48 13.01
N TYR A 13 30.32 18.92 14.15
CA TYR A 13 28.87 18.87 14.35
C TYR A 13 28.32 20.25 13.98
N ALA A 14 27.96 20.45 12.71
CA ALA A 14 26.99 21.50 12.42
C ALA A 14 25.74 21.14 13.24
N GLN A 15 25.31 22.01 14.15
CA GLN A 15 24.13 21.74 14.95
C GLN A 15 22.96 21.49 14.00
N ALA A 16 22.35 20.30 14.10
CA ALA A 16 21.21 19.97 13.26
C ALA A 16 20.11 21.00 13.51
N VAL A 17 19.58 21.55 12.42
CA VAL A 17 18.45 22.48 12.46
C VAL A 17 17.18 21.66 12.77
N PRO A 18 16.31 22.12 13.68
CA PRO A 18 15.02 21.50 13.90
C PRO A 18 14.26 21.34 12.58
N GLY A 19 13.76 20.14 12.31
CA GLY A 19 13.00 19.86 11.09
C GLY A 19 13.29 18.49 10.49
N THR A 20 12.62 18.22 9.37
CA THR A 20 12.59 16.94 8.66
C THR A 20 12.83 17.18 7.18
N ALA A 21 13.95 16.68 6.66
CA ALA A 21 14.23 16.64 5.23
C ALA A 21 13.56 15.42 4.60
N VAL A 22 12.82 15.65 3.52
CA VAL A 22 12.03 14.62 2.82
C VAL A 22 12.53 14.41 1.41
N GLY A 23 12.76 13.15 1.05
CA GLY A 23 12.92 12.70 -0.32
C GLY A 23 11.67 11.97 -0.80
N LEU A 24 10.97 12.50 -1.81
CA LEU A 24 9.76 11.88 -2.36
C LEU A 24 10.08 11.09 -3.64
N ILE A 25 9.83 9.79 -3.61
CA ILE A 25 9.97 8.87 -4.74
C ILE A 25 8.56 8.50 -5.23
N GLY A 26 8.25 8.90 -6.46
CA GLY A 26 6.98 8.66 -7.13
C GLY A 26 6.14 9.92 -7.34
N SER A 27 6.31 10.60 -8.46
CA SER A 27 5.54 11.80 -8.82
C SER A 27 4.20 11.52 -9.52
N GLY A 28 3.58 10.38 -9.25
CA GLY A 28 2.35 9.89 -9.91
C GLY A 28 1.06 10.47 -9.32
N LYS A 29 -0.06 9.74 -9.46
CA LYS A 29 -1.38 10.13 -8.93
C LYS A 29 -1.32 10.46 -7.43
N VAL A 30 -0.71 9.61 -6.61
CA VAL A 30 -0.57 9.84 -5.15
C VAL A 30 0.46 10.93 -4.85
N GLY A 31 1.68 10.83 -5.37
CA GLY A 31 2.74 11.80 -5.06
C GLY A 31 2.43 13.24 -5.44
N SER A 32 1.75 13.46 -6.57
CA SER A 32 1.26 14.81 -6.93
C SER A 32 0.27 15.38 -5.90
N ARG A 33 -0.59 14.54 -5.32
CA ARG A 33 -1.51 14.95 -4.24
C ARG A 33 -0.79 15.17 -2.92
N VAL A 34 0.25 14.39 -2.61
CA VAL A 34 1.13 14.63 -1.46
C VAL A 34 1.79 16.01 -1.58
N LEU A 35 2.41 16.31 -2.73
CA LEU A 35 3.06 17.61 -2.96
C LEU A 35 2.07 18.78 -2.88
N SER A 36 0.90 18.67 -3.52
CA SER A 36 -0.16 19.68 -3.40
C SER A 36 -0.58 19.90 -1.95
N ARG A 37 -0.77 18.82 -1.18
CA ARG A 37 -1.15 18.92 0.23
C ARG A 37 -0.06 19.52 1.09
N LEU A 38 1.22 19.25 0.81
CA LEU A 38 2.35 19.88 1.50
C LEU A 38 2.54 21.35 1.13
N ALA A 39 2.06 21.78 -0.05
CA ALA A 39 2.00 23.20 -0.40
C ALA A 39 0.92 23.92 0.43
N ASP A 40 -0.25 23.30 0.60
CA ASP A 40 -1.41 23.94 1.22
C ASP A 40 -1.48 23.79 2.75
N GLN A 41 -1.14 22.60 3.27
CA GLN A 41 -1.35 22.16 4.66
C GLN A 41 -0.14 21.38 5.17
N ARG A 42 1.01 22.06 5.20
CA ARG A 42 2.29 21.50 5.62
C ARG A 42 2.32 21.20 7.13
N PRO A 43 2.74 19.99 7.54
CA PRO A 43 3.19 19.76 8.91
C PRO A 43 4.43 20.60 9.22
N GLU A 44 4.45 21.26 10.37
CA GLU A 44 5.55 22.14 10.78
C GLU A 44 6.92 21.44 10.69
N GLY A 45 7.92 22.15 10.16
CA GLY A 45 9.30 21.64 10.06
C GLY A 45 9.55 20.59 8.97
N VAL A 46 8.59 20.27 8.10
CA VAL A 46 8.80 19.34 6.97
C VAL A 46 9.27 20.09 5.72
N THR A 47 10.33 19.63 5.05
CA THR A 47 10.86 20.23 3.81
C THR A 47 11.18 19.15 2.78
N VAL A 48 10.60 19.26 1.57
CA VAL A 48 10.89 18.32 0.48
C VAL A 48 12.14 18.79 -0.25
N VAL A 49 13.25 18.07 -0.09
CA VAL A 49 14.57 18.41 -0.65
C VAL A 49 14.93 17.57 -1.88
N GLY A 50 14.19 16.49 -2.11
CA GLY A 50 14.38 15.60 -3.24
C GLY A 50 13.06 15.09 -3.80
N LEU A 51 12.96 15.01 -5.12
CA LEU A 51 11.81 14.48 -5.83
C LEU A 51 12.29 13.59 -7.00
N ALA A 52 11.79 12.36 -7.09
CA ALA A 52 12.11 11.46 -8.19
C ALA A 52 10.87 10.77 -8.78
N ASN A 53 10.94 10.45 -10.07
CA ASN A 53 10.08 9.47 -10.73
C ASN A 53 10.93 8.44 -11.49
N SER A 54 10.34 7.59 -12.32
CA SER A 54 11.07 6.55 -13.04
C SER A 54 12.11 7.08 -14.04
N ARG A 55 12.03 8.36 -14.45
CA ARG A 55 12.87 8.95 -15.50
C ARG A 55 13.78 10.06 -14.99
N ARG A 56 13.24 10.94 -14.14
CA ARG A 56 13.92 12.16 -13.70
C ARG A 56 13.93 12.31 -12.18
N MET A 57 14.91 13.04 -11.69
CA MET A 57 15.08 13.43 -10.30
C MET A 57 15.48 14.90 -10.20
N LEU A 58 14.90 15.61 -9.23
CA LEU A 58 15.22 16.97 -8.86
C LEU A 58 15.69 16.99 -7.40
N LEU A 59 16.81 17.65 -7.14
CA LEU A 59 17.40 17.82 -5.82
C LEU A 59 17.58 19.31 -5.57
N ALA A 60 17.18 19.79 -4.39
CA ALA A 60 17.36 21.18 -3.99
C ALA A 60 17.65 21.27 -2.49
N PRO A 61 18.35 22.33 -2.03
CA PRO A 61 18.50 22.63 -0.61
C PRO A 61 17.22 23.24 -0.01
N GLY A 62 16.34 23.80 -0.86
CA GLY A 62 15.05 24.38 -0.47
C GLY A 62 13.86 23.49 -0.83
N ASP A 63 12.68 23.91 -0.40
CA ASP A 63 11.46 23.12 -0.54
C ASP A 63 11.00 22.96 -2.00
N LEU A 64 10.78 21.71 -2.41
CA LEU A 64 10.34 21.30 -3.74
C LEU A 64 8.84 21.04 -3.84
N ALA A 65 8.06 21.20 -2.75
CA ALA A 65 6.62 20.99 -2.79
C ALA A 65 5.85 22.17 -3.42
N ALA A 66 6.55 23.19 -3.93
CA ALA A 66 5.94 24.32 -4.63
C ALA A 66 5.08 23.86 -5.83
N PRO A 67 3.98 24.57 -6.17
CA PRO A 67 3.07 24.18 -7.25
C PRO A 67 3.72 23.96 -8.63
N ASP A 68 4.88 24.57 -8.86
CA ASP A 68 5.65 24.49 -10.10
C ASP A 68 6.63 23.30 -10.18
N TRP A 69 6.58 22.37 -9.21
CA TRP A 69 7.48 21.21 -9.15
C TRP A 69 7.51 20.38 -10.44
N LYS A 70 6.36 20.26 -11.13
CA LYS A 70 6.21 19.39 -12.31
C LYS A 70 6.95 19.97 -13.53
N PRO A 71 6.73 21.23 -13.92
CA PRO A 71 7.60 21.92 -14.88
C PRO A 71 9.09 21.87 -14.51
N ARG A 72 9.45 22.12 -13.24
CA ARG A 72 10.84 22.10 -12.79
C ARG A 72 11.49 20.73 -12.93
N LEU A 73 10.79 19.65 -12.58
CA LEU A 73 11.26 18.28 -12.75
C LEU A 73 11.44 17.93 -14.24
N ALA A 74 10.56 18.42 -15.11
CA ALA A 74 10.65 18.17 -16.55
C ALA A 74 11.82 18.91 -17.22
N ALA A 75 12.04 20.18 -16.85
CA ALA A 75 13.06 21.03 -17.46
C ALA A 75 14.46 20.78 -16.86
N ALA A 76 14.57 20.74 -15.54
CA ALA A 76 15.84 20.72 -14.81
C ALA A 76 16.15 19.39 -14.12
N GLY A 77 15.25 18.40 -14.19
CA GLY A 77 15.47 17.09 -13.58
C GLY A 77 16.59 16.31 -14.27
N ALA A 78 17.58 15.89 -13.50
CA ALA A 78 18.61 14.95 -13.92
C ALA A 78 18.02 13.54 -14.10
N ARG A 79 18.80 12.59 -14.65
CA ARG A 79 18.40 11.17 -14.70
C ARG A 79 18.08 10.67 -13.28
N SER A 80 17.00 9.91 -13.15
CA SER A 80 16.57 9.37 -11.87
C SER A 80 17.60 8.42 -11.27
N ASP A 81 17.88 8.61 -9.98
CA ASP A 81 18.79 7.79 -9.17
C ASP A 81 18.32 7.89 -7.70
N ILE A 82 17.66 6.84 -7.21
CA ILE A 82 17.06 6.83 -5.88
C ILE A 82 18.09 6.80 -4.75
N GLU A 83 19.29 6.25 -4.99
CA GLU A 83 20.37 6.23 -4.01
C GLU A 83 21.01 7.61 -3.89
N ARG A 84 21.20 8.29 -5.02
CA ARG A 84 21.64 9.70 -5.02
C ARG A 84 20.61 10.61 -4.35
N LEU A 85 19.32 10.35 -4.53
CA LEU A 85 18.26 11.05 -3.80
C LEU A 85 18.39 10.84 -2.29
N ALA A 86 18.47 9.59 -1.84
CA ALA A 86 18.60 9.26 -0.41
C ALA A 86 19.87 9.90 0.18
N ALA A 87 21.01 9.81 -0.51
CA ALA A 87 22.25 10.45 -0.08
C ALA A 87 22.14 11.99 0.01
N HIS A 88 21.39 12.63 -0.89
CA HIS A 88 21.12 14.08 -0.81
C HIS A 88 20.26 14.44 0.40
N VAL A 89 19.23 13.63 0.68
CA VAL A 89 18.37 13.81 1.87
C VAL A 89 19.21 13.68 3.13
N GLY A 90 20.00 12.62 3.29
CA GLY A 90 20.82 12.36 4.49
C GLY A 90 21.92 13.40 4.76
N ARG A 91 22.29 14.20 3.76
CA ARG A 91 23.26 15.30 3.91
C ARG A 91 22.62 16.63 4.32
N GLN A 92 21.29 16.71 4.36
CA GLN A 92 20.62 17.92 4.78
C GLN A 92 20.87 18.17 6.27
N PRO A 93 21.02 19.45 6.68
CA PRO A 93 21.32 19.80 8.07
C PRO A 93 20.13 19.61 9.03
N HIS A 94 19.07 18.92 8.61
CA HIS A 94 17.87 18.71 9.39
C HIS A 94 18.08 17.62 10.43
N ALA A 95 17.38 17.70 11.56
CA ALA A 95 17.44 16.70 12.62
C ALA A 95 16.94 15.31 12.17
N ARG A 96 16.04 15.26 11.18
CA ARG A 96 15.44 14.01 10.68
C ARG A 96 15.49 13.92 9.16
N HIS A 97 15.57 12.69 8.67
CA HIS A 97 15.63 12.36 7.25
C HIS A 97 14.58 11.30 6.93
N VAL A 98 13.69 11.60 5.99
CA VAL A 98 12.57 10.73 5.63
C VAL A 98 12.58 10.44 4.14
N ILE A 99 12.43 9.17 3.77
CA ILE A 99 12.11 8.78 2.40
C ILE A 99 10.63 8.45 2.29
N VAL A 100 9.95 9.09 1.35
CA VAL A 100 8.57 8.82 0.99
C VAL A 100 8.53 7.98 -0.27
N ASP A 101 8.11 6.72 -0.18
CA ASP A 101 7.91 5.85 -1.35
C ASP A 101 6.41 5.68 -1.65
N VAL A 102 5.93 6.36 -2.69
CA VAL A 102 4.56 6.23 -3.20
C VAL A 102 4.54 5.63 -4.60
N THR A 103 5.52 4.76 -4.89
CA THR A 103 5.60 3.99 -6.14
C THR A 103 4.96 2.60 -5.99
N GLY A 104 4.81 1.91 -7.12
CA GLY A 104 4.55 0.47 -7.16
C GLY A 104 5.82 -0.36 -7.44
N SER A 105 7.02 0.23 -7.26
CA SER A 105 8.28 -0.38 -7.69
C SER A 105 8.83 -1.34 -6.63
N ARG A 106 8.98 -2.61 -7.01
CA ARG A 106 9.66 -3.59 -6.14
C ARG A 106 11.11 -3.21 -5.85
N ALA A 107 11.82 -2.70 -6.86
CA ALA A 107 13.23 -2.30 -6.71
C ALA A 107 13.43 -1.15 -5.72
N VAL A 108 12.46 -0.23 -5.59
CA VAL A 108 12.50 0.83 -4.56
C VAL A 108 12.21 0.24 -3.17
N ALA A 109 11.19 -0.60 -3.07
CA ALA A 109 10.78 -1.24 -1.83
C ALA A 109 11.89 -2.09 -1.20
N GLU A 110 12.70 -2.77 -2.02
CA GLU A 110 13.85 -3.58 -1.58
C GLU A 110 14.95 -2.74 -0.90
N ARG A 111 14.95 -1.41 -1.07
CA ARG A 111 15.89 -0.50 -0.41
C ARG A 111 15.43 -0.07 0.99
N HIS A 112 14.13 -0.21 1.32
CA HIS A 112 13.59 0.23 2.61
C HIS A 112 14.38 -0.29 3.83
N PRO A 113 14.74 -1.59 3.93
CA PRO A 113 15.50 -2.08 5.08
C PRO A 113 16.91 -1.49 5.18
N GLY A 114 17.52 -1.11 4.05
CA GLY A 114 18.83 -0.46 4.01
C GLY A 114 18.73 0.98 4.51
N TRP A 115 17.79 1.76 3.96
CA TRP A 115 17.58 3.14 4.40
C TRP A 115 17.17 3.24 5.87
N LEU A 116 16.35 2.33 6.40
CA LEU A 116 16.07 2.27 7.84
C LEU A 116 17.36 2.05 8.66
N ALA A 117 18.25 1.16 8.21
CA ALA A 117 19.52 0.90 8.88
C ALA A 117 20.48 2.11 8.81
N ASP A 118 20.38 2.92 7.75
CA ASP A 118 21.12 4.17 7.58
C ASP A 118 20.53 5.35 8.38
N GLY A 119 19.46 5.11 9.16
CA GLY A 119 18.84 6.12 10.04
C GLY A 119 17.72 6.94 9.40
N PHE A 120 17.30 6.61 8.17
CA PHE A 120 16.12 7.23 7.57
C PHE A 120 14.84 6.66 8.18
N ALA A 121 13.83 7.49 8.37
CA ALA A 121 12.46 7.00 8.49
C ALA A 121 11.84 6.82 7.09
N ILE A 122 10.88 5.90 6.97
CA ILE A 122 10.21 5.58 5.71
C ILE A 122 8.71 5.82 5.86
N VAL A 123 8.12 6.52 4.91
CA VAL A 123 6.66 6.64 4.78
C VAL A 123 6.24 6.13 3.42
N THR A 124 5.37 5.12 3.35
CA THR A 124 5.15 4.40 2.09
C THR A 124 3.70 3.99 1.82
N ALA A 125 3.37 3.98 0.53
CA ALA A 125 2.19 3.30 -0.03
C ALA A 125 2.57 2.04 -0.81
N ASN A 126 3.85 1.70 -0.85
CA ASN A 126 4.38 0.56 -1.58
C ASN A 126 4.29 -0.71 -0.74
N LYS A 127 3.55 -1.69 -1.26
CA LYS A 127 3.25 -2.94 -0.56
C LYS A 127 4.43 -3.92 -0.56
N TRP A 128 5.32 -3.83 -1.56
CA TRP A 128 6.32 -4.87 -1.84
C TRP A 128 7.26 -5.15 -0.67
N ALA A 129 7.65 -4.14 0.10
CA ALA A 129 8.53 -4.32 1.25
C ALA A 129 7.81 -5.07 2.38
N ALA A 130 6.59 -4.65 2.71
CA ALA A 130 5.83 -5.20 3.83
C ALA A 130 5.28 -6.61 3.56
N CYS A 131 5.06 -6.98 2.29
CA CYS A 131 4.71 -8.34 1.88
C CYS A 131 5.91 -9.13 1.30
N GLY A 132 7.15 -8.67 1.52
CA GLY A 132 8.36 -9.39 1.10
C GLY A 132 8.70 -10.57 2.01
N PRO A 133 9.85 -11.24 1.82
CA PRO A 133 10.29 -12.34 2.68
C PRO A 133 10.34 -11.93 4.16
N ALA A 134 10.04 -12.84 5.09
CA ALA A 134 9.98 -12.58 6.53
C ALA A 134 11.25 -11.91 7.07
N ALA A 135 12.43 -12.32 6.61
CA ALA A 135 13.71 -11.72 7.01
C ALA A 135 13.81 -10.22 6.66
N SER A 136 13.30 -9.83 5.49
CA SER A 136 13.25 -8.43 5.08
C SER A 136 12.18 -7.67 5.86
N TRP A 137 11.01 -8.27 6.07
CA TRP A 137 9.92 -7.66 6.84
C TRP A 137 10.27 -7.42 8.31
N ALA A 138 10.99 -8.34 8.95
CA ALA A 138 11.40 -8.20 10.35
C ALA A 138 12.25 -6.92 10.59
N ARG A 139 12.94 -6.44 9.56
CA ARG A 139 13.71 -5.20 9.59
C ARG A 139 12.86 -3.93 9.44
N LEU A 140 11.59 -4.09 9.09
CA LEU A 140 10.62 -2.99 8.92
C LEU A 140 9.75 -2.79 10.17
N ASP A 141 9.68 -3.77 11.08
CA ASP A 141 8.83 -3.71 12.28
C ASP A 141 9.44 -2.80 13.37
N CYS A 142 9.47 -1.50 13.07
CA CYS A 142 10.03 -0.45 13.92
C CYS A 142 9.20 0.84 13.85
N SER A 143 9.40 1.75 14.80
CA SER A 143 8.65 3.02 14.86
C SER A 143 8.95 4.01 13.74
N ALA A 144 10.03 3.78 12.98
CA ALA A 144 10.47 4.63 11.87
C ALA A 144 9.89 4.20 10.51
N TYR A 145 9.05 3.15 10.46
CA TYR A 145 8.44 2.64 9.23
C TYR A 145 6.92 2.85 9.26
N PHE A 146 6.41 3.67 8.33
CA PHE A 146 5.01 4.07 8.24
C PHE A 146 4.41 3.59 6.92
N ASP A 147 3.59 2.54 6.99
CA ASP A 147 2.99 1.86 5.83
C ASP A 147 1.46 1.81 5.91
N ALA A 148 0.84 2.66 6.74
CA ALA A 148 -0.61 2.63 7.02
C ALA A 148 -1.48 2.62 5.76
N THR A 149 -0.97 3.17 4.65
CA THR A 149 -1.71 3.25 3.38
C THR A 149 -1.67 2.01 2.50
N THR A 150 -0.81 1.03 2.85
CA THR A 150 -0.64 -0.20 2.07
C THR A 150 -1.87 -1.11 2.12
N VAL A 151 -2.69 -1.01 3.17
CA VAL A 151 -3.95 -1.75 3.34
C VAL A 151 -5.08 -0.77 3.65
N GLY A 152 -6.13 -0.77 2.82
CA GLY A 152 -7.28 0.10 3.06
C GLY A 152 -7.10 1.57 2.69
N ALA A 153 -6.03 1.94 1.98
CA ALA A 153 -5.72 3.30 1.55
C ALA A 153 -5.65 4.34 2.70
N GLY A 154 -6.80 4.89 3.10
CA GLY A 154 -6.89 5.87 4.18
C GLY A 154 -7.29 5.29 5.53
N LEU A 155 -7.74 4.03 5.57
CA LEU A 155 -8.36 3.40 6.73
C LEU A 155 -7.31 2.97 7.77
N PRO A 156 -7.57 3.15 9.08
CA PRO A 156 -6.61 2.84 10.15
C PRO A 156 -6.55 1.33 10.47
N ILE A 157 -6.50 0.47 9.44
CA ILE A 157 -6.53 -0.99 9.60
C ILE A 157 -5.23 -1.48 10.27
N LEU A 158 -4.07 -1.08 9.74
CA LEU A 158 -2.79 -1.51 10.29
C LEU A 158 -2.53 -0.91 11.67
N ASP A 159 -2.98 0.31 11.92
CA ASP A 159 -2.87 0.95 13.23
C ASP A 159 -3.70 0.22 14.29
N ALA A 160 -4.93 -0.17 13.95
CA ALA A 160 -5.79 -0.97 14.83
C ALA A 160 -5.14 -2.33 15.16
N LEU A 161 -4.65 -3.05 14.14
CA LEU A 161 -3.98 -4.35 14.32
C LEU A 161 -2.72 -4.23 15.19
N ARG A 162 -1.86 -3.24 14.93
CA ARG A 162 -0.66 -2.98 15.74
C ARG A 162 -1.01 -2.53 17.15
N ALA A 163 -2.10 -1.79 17.35
CA ALA A 163 -2.56 -1.37 18.68
C ALA A 163 -2.99 -2.58 19.51
N LEU A 164 -3.78 -3.50 18.94
CA LEU A 164 -4.15 -4.76 19.60
C LEU A 164 -2.90 -5.56 19.99
N ARG A 165 -1.97 -5.76 19.04
CA ARG A 165 -0.71 -6.47 19.28
C ARG A 165 0.10 -5.83 20.41
N ARG A 166 0.24 -4.49 20.42
CA ARG A 166 0.95 -3.74 21.47
C ARG A 166 0.26 -3.82 22.84
N ALA A 167 -1.07 -3.92 22.87
CA ALA A 167 -1.84 -4.10 24.09
C ALA A 167 -1.77 -5.53 24.66
N GLY A 168 -1.14 -6.46 23.95
CA GLY A 168 -1.08 -7.88 24.33
C GLY A 168 -2.34 -8.66 23.95
N ASP A 169 -3.25 -8.07 23.16
CA ASP A 169 -4.39 -8.80 22.59
C ASP A 169 -3.92 -9.69 21.42
N ARG A 170 -4.63 -10.78 21.19
CA ARG A 170 -4.31 -11.77 20.16
C ARG A 170 -5.32 -11.73 19.05
N VAL A 171 -4.86 -11.36 17.85
CA VAL A 171 -5.66 -11.47 16.62
C VAL A 171 -5.82 -12.95 16.26
N GLU A 172 -7.06 -13.38 16.10
CA GLU A 172 -7.46 -14.75 15.77
C GLU A 172 -7.86 -14.91 14.31
N ARG A 173 -8.54 -13.90 13.74
CA ARG A 173 -8.97 -13.92 12.34
C ARG A 173 -9.07 -12.51 11.78
N ILE A 174 -8.72 -12.35 10.52
CA ILE A 174 -8.96 -11.13 9.75
C ILE A 174 -9.69 -11.55 8.46
N ASP A 175 -10.86 -10.96 8.23
CA ASP A 175 -11.61 -11.12 6.99
C ASP A 175 -11.73 -9.75 6.33
N GLY A 176 -11.58 -9.65 5.00
CA GLY A 176 -11.69 -8.35 4.35
C GLY A 176 -12.04 -8.40 2.87
N VAL A 177 -12.88 -7.44 2.46
CA VAL A 177 -13.05 -7.07 1.05
C VAL A 177 -12.16 -5.86 0.81
N LEU A 178 -11.08 -6.10 0.05
CA LEU A 178 -9.93 -5.19 -0.06
C LEU A 178 -9.66 -4.70 -1.48
N SER A 179 -10.55 -5.00 -2.43
CA SER A 179 -10.47 -4.56 -3.83
C SER A 179 -11.77 -3.90 -4.27
N GLY A 180 -11.71 -2.59 -4.49
CA GLY A 180 -12.82 -1.81 -5.03
C GLY A 180 -13.20 -2.24 -6.45
N THR A 181 -12.21 -2.55 -7.30
CA THR A 181 -12.41 -2.99 -8.69
C THR A 181 -13.21 -4.30 -8.73
N LEU A 182 -12.76 -5.32 -7.99
CA LEU A 182 -13.41 -6.64 -7.97
C LEU A 182 -14.82 -6.56 -7.37
N SER A 183 -15.01 -5.71 -6.35
CA SER A 183 -16.32 -5.47 -5.74
C SER A 183 -17.30 -4.83 -6.73
N ALA A 184 -16.84 -3.87 -7.52
CA ALA A 184 -17.66 -3.22 -8.55
C ALA A 184 -18.03 -4.19 -9.68
N LEU A 185 -17.11 -5.06 -10.11
CA LEU A 185 -17.38 -6.10 -11.11
C LEU A 185 -18.44 -7.08 -10.61
N LEU A 186 -18.32 -7.57 -9.38
CA LEU A 186 -19.30 -8.48 -8.79
C LEU A 186 -20.69 -7.82 -8.63
N ALA A 187 -20.73 -6.52 -8.34
CA ALA A 187 -21.98 -5.78 -8.26
C ALA A 187 -22.68 -5.66 -9.63
N GLU A 188 -21.95 -5.37 -10.71
CA GLU A 188 -22.52 -5.34 -12.07
C GLU A 188 -23.03 -6.73 -12.51
N VAL A 189 -22.28 -7.79 -12.21
CA VAL A 189 -22.69 -9.17 -12.49
C VAL A 189 -23.95 -9.54 -11.69
N ALA A 190 -24.02 -9.15 -10.41
CA ALA A 190 -25.21 -9.37 -9.58
C ALA A 190 -26.46 -8.63 -10.10
N ASN A 191 -26.27 -7.56 -10.88
CA ASN A 191 -27.34 -6.82 -11.56
C ASN A 191 -27.70 -7.40 -12.94
N GLY A 192 -27.18 -8.59 -13.30
CA GLY A 192 -27.54 -9.32 -14.51
C GLY A 192 -26.68 -9.01 -15.74
N ARG A 193 -25.59 -8.25 -15.59
CA ARG A 193 -24.62 -8.04 -16.69
C ARG A 193 -23.69 -9.25 -16.80
N SER A 194 -23.21 -9.55 -18.01
CA SER A 194 -22.14 -10.54 -18.17
C SER A 194 -20.83 -10.05 -17.52
N PHE A 195 -19.94 -10.97 -17.19
CA PHE A 195 -18.67 -10.62 -16.58
C PHE A 195 -17.75 -9.90 -17.56
N ALA A 196 -17.68 -10.38 -18.81
CA ALA A 196 -16.90 -9.75 -19.87
C ALA A 196 -17.34 -8.29 -20.10
N ASP A 197 -18.65 -8.03 -20.22
CA ASP A 197 -19.17 -6.67 -20.40
C ASP A 197 -18.85 -5.77 -19.19
N SER A 198 -18.98 -6.30 -17.97
CA SER A 198 -18.63 -5.59 -16.74
C SER A 198 -17.15 -5.20 -16.70
N LEU A 199 -16.27 -6.15 -17.07
CA LEU A 199 -14.83 -5.97 -17.12
C LEU A 199 -14.42 -4.91 -18.14
N LEU A 200 -14.94 -4.98 -19.36
CA LEU A 200 -14.61 -4.06 -20.44
C LEU A 200 -15.09 -2.64 -20.13
N ARG A 201 -16.29 -2.52 -19.55
CA ARG A 201 -16.80 -1.23 -19.08
C ARG A 201 -15.89 -0.67 -17.99
N ALA A 202 -15.56 -1.45 -16.97
CA ALA A 202 -14.66 -1.02 -15.90
C ALA A 202 -13.29 -0.59 -16.45
N HIS A 203 -12.76 -1.31 -17.44
CA HIS A 203 -11.50 -0.97 -18.09
C HIS A 203 -11.58 0.35 -18.84
N ARG A 204 -12.61 0.53 -19.68
CA ARG A 204 -12.86 1.77 -20.43
C ARG A 204 -13.06 2.97 -19.52
N ASP A 205 -13.80 2.78 -18.42
CA ASP A 205 -14.12 3.83 -17.46
C ASP A 205 -12.93 4.11 -16.50
N GLY A 206 -11.81 3.40 -16.68
CA GLY A 206 -10.56 3.61 -15.93
C GLY A 206 -10.60 3.12 -14.48
N LEU A 207 -11.53 2.21 -14.17
CA LEU A 207 -11.68 1.59 -12.86
C LEU A 207 -10.65 0.48 -12.61
N THR A 208 -10.20 -0.21 -13.67
CA THR A 208 -9.15 -1.23 -13.58
C THR A 208 -7.76 -0.60 -13.70
N GLU A 209 -6.73 -1.40 -13.41
CA GLU A 209 -5.37 -1.12 -13.87
C GLU A 209 -5.29 -1.09 -15.41
N PRO A 210 -4.23 -0.49 -16.01
CA PRO A 210 -4.02 -0.51 -17.47
C PRO A 210 -4.03 -1.93 -18.06
N ASP A 211 -3.65 -2.91 -17.25
CA ASP A 211 -3.87 -4.33 -17.52
C ASP A 211 -4.87 -4.89 -16.47
N PRO A 212 -6.14 -5.10 -16.84
CA PRO A 212 -7.17 -5.54 -15.89
C PRO A 212 -6.92 -6.93 -15.30
N ARG A 213 -6.07 -7.75 -15.92
CA ARG A 213 -5.71 -9.08 -15.40
C ARG A 213 -5.01 -8.98 -14.04
N LEU A 214 -4.35 -7.85 -13.77
CA LEU A 214 -3.69 -7.60 -12.48
C LEU A 214 -4.69 -7.47 -11.33
N ASP A 215 -5.89 -6.94 -11.59
CA ASP A 215 -6.98 -6.91 -10.62
C ASP A 215 -7.57 -8.31 -10.41
N LEU A 216 -7.84 -9.02 -11.52
CA LEU A 216 -8.50 -10.34 -11.53
C LEU A 216 -7.67 -11.48 -10.93
N GLY A 217 -6.35 -11.32 -10.87
CA GLY A 217 -5.44 -12.33 -10.31
C GLY A 217 -5.46 -12.44 -8.78
N GLY A 218 -6.18 -11.58 -8.05
CA GLY A 218 -6.29 -11.62 -6.58
C GLY A 218 -5.01 -11.27 -5.80
N MET A 219 -3.87 -11.14 -6.49
CA MET A 219 -2.56 -10.93 -5.87
C MET A 219 -2.44 -9.61 -5.11
N ASP A 220 -3.15 -8.54 -5.54
CA ASP A 220 -3.19 -7.29 -4.78
C ASP A 220 -3.87 -7.47 -3.41
N VAL A 221 -4.95 -8.25 -3.36
CA VAL A 221 -5.64 -8.62 -2.11
C VAL A 221 -4.76 -9.53 -1.26
N ALA A 222 -4.08 -10.50 -1.86
CA ALA A 222 -3.14 -11.38 -1.15
C ALA A 222 -2.01 -10.58 -0.47
N ARG A 223 -1.38 -9.62 -1.16
CA ARG A 223 -0.37 -8.75 -0.57
C ARG A 223 -0.93 -7.93 0.60
N LYS A 224 -2.13 -7.36 0.45
CA LYS A 224 -2.79 -6.62 1.54
C LYS A 224 -3.09 -7.51 2.75
N LEU A 225 -3.53 -8.74 2.50
CA LEU A 225 -3.83 -9.72 3.54
C LEU A 225 -2.57 -10.12 4.33
N VAL A 226 -1.45 -10.36 3.64
CA VAL A 226 -0.15 -10.64 4.27
C VAL A 226 0.30 -9.49 5.17
N ILE A 227 0.21 -8.25 4.68
CA ILE A 227 0.60 -7.07 5.45
C ILE A 227 -0.29 -6.94 6.70
N ALA A 228 -1.61 -7.12 6.56
CA ALA A 228 -2.53 -7.08 7.67
C ALA A 228 -2.26 -8.20 8.70
N ALA A 229 -2.06 -9.44 8.24
CA ALA A 229 -1.74 -10.58 9.08
C ALA A 229 -0.50 -10.28 9.95
N ARG A 230 0.58 -9.83 9.31
CA ARG A 230 1.85 -9.47 9.97
C ARG A 230 1.69 -8.33 10.97
N ALA A 231 0.93 -7.28 10.61
CA ALA A 231 0.62 -6.19 11.53
C ALA A 231 -0.16 -6.66 12.78
N GLY A 232 -1.00 -7.69 12.63
CA GLY A 232 -1.73 -8.34 13.72
C GLY A 232 -0.94 -9.41 14.49
N GLY A 233 0.32 -9.66 14.14
CA GLY A 233 1.17 -10.68 14.79
C GLY A 233 0.93 -12.11 14.29
N LEU A 234 0.39 -12.29 13.09
CA LEU A 234 0.30 -13.56 12.38
C LEU A 234 1.45 -13.65 11.38
N ALA A 235 2.35 -14.62 11.56
CA ALA A 235 3.40 -14.92 10.59
C ALA A 235 2.77 -15.56 9.35
N LEU A 236 3.00 -14.98 8.18
CA LEU A 236 2.45 -15.43 6.91
C LEU A 236 3.38 -14.97 5.78
N GLU A 237 3.74 -15.88 4.88
CA GLU A 237 4.42 -15.59 3.62
C GLU A 237 3.43 -15.48 2.47
N LEU A 238 3.82 -14.79 1.39
CA LEU A 238 2.92 -14.52 0.28
C LEU A 238 2.56 -15.77 -0.53
N ASP A 239 3.49 -16.72 -0.63
CA ASP A 239 3.30 -18.01 -1.30
C ASP A 239 2.47 -19.01 -0.48
N GLU A 240 2.29 -18.77 0.82
CA GLU A 240 1.38 -19.53 1.68
C GLU A 240 -0.10 -19.12 1.53
N VAL A 241 -0.38 -18.03 0.79
CA VAL A 241 -1.76 -17.56 0.55
C VAL A 241 -2.37 -18.36 -0.60
N GLU A 242 -3.44 -19.10 -0.30
CA GLU A 242 -4.24 -19.76 -1.34
C GLU A 242 -5.03 -18.71 -2.14
N VAL A 243 -4.65 -18.45 -3.39
CA VAL A 243 -5.33 -17.45 -4.23
C VAL A 243 -6.16 -18.14 -5.31
N GLN A 244 -7.47 -17.97 -5.22
CA GLN A 244 -8.40 -18.37 -6.28
C GLN A 244 -8.30 -17.38 -7.44
N ALA A 245 -7.69 -17.80 -8.55
CA ALA A 245 -7.67 -17.03 -9.79
C ALA A 245 -9.07 -16.95 -10.42
N TRP A 246 -9.39 -15.79 -11.02
CA TRP A 246 -10.66 -15.57 -11.72
C TRP A 246 -10.61 -15.93 -13.20
N LEU A 247 -9.41 -16.10 -13.74
CA LEU A 247 -9.15 -16.40 -15.14
C LEU A 247 -8.44 -17.75 -15.24
N ASP A 248 -8.74 -18.50 -16.29
CA ASP A 248 -7.92 -19.65 -16.68
C ASP A 248 -6.52 -19.18 -17.14
N PRO A 249 -5.49 -20.02 -16.97
CA PRO A 249 -4.12 -19.69 -17.37
C PRO A 249 -3.98 -19.28 -18.84
N ASP A 250 -4.76 -19.90 -19.73
CA ASP A 250 -4.68 -19.63 -21.17
C ASP A 250 -5.19 -18.23 -21.53
N LEU A 251 -6.26 -17.73 -20.88
CA LEU A 251 -6.69 -16.34 -21.04
C LEU A 251 -5.72 -15.36 -20.39
N ALA A 252 -5.21 -15.69 -19.21
CA ALA A 252 -4.26 -14.84 -18.50
C ALA A 252 -2.96 -14.61 -19.33
N GLY A 253 -2.53 -15.62 -20.10
CA GLY A 253 -1.34 -15.59 -20.94
C GLY A 253 -1.47 -14.81 -22.27
N LEU A 254 -2.68 -14.42 -22.69
CA LEU A 254 -2.86 -13.72 -23.97
C LEU A 254 -2.22 -12.33 -23.98
N PRO A 255 -1.77 -11.81 -25.14
CA PRO A 255 -1.48 -10.38 -25.29
C PRO A 255 -2.71 -9.55 -24.91
N LEU A 256 -2.52 -8.39 -24.26
CA LEU A 256 -3.63 -7.57 -23.75
C LEU A 256 -4.74 -7.29 -24.79
N PRO A 257 -4.45 -6.91 -26.05
CA PRO A 257 -5.50 -6.71 -27.05
C PRO A 257 -6.30 -7.98 -27.36
N ALA A 258 -5.64 -9.14 -27.39
CA ALA A 258 -6.30 -10.42 -27.63
C ALA A 258 -7.13 -10.87 -26.42
N PHE A 259 -6.65 -10.62 -25.20
CA PHE A 259 -7.43 -10.83 -23.97
C PHE A 259 -8.71 -9.99 -23.99
N LEU A 260 -8.61 -8.69 -24.26
CA LEU A 260 -9.76 -7.78 -24.30
C LEU A 260 -10.78 -8.15 -25.39
N ALA A 261 -10.34 -8.78 -26.48
CA ALA A 261 -11.24 -9.26 -27.54
C ALA A 261 -11.90 -10.62 -27.24
N ALA A 262 -11.45 -11.36 -26.22
CA ALA A 262 -11.87 -12.74 -25.94
C ALA A 262 -13.15 -12.84 -25.08
N HIS A 263 -14.16 -12.01 -25.35
CA HIS A 263 -15.34 -11.82 -24.47
C HIS A 263 -16.02 -13.15 -24.10
N ARG A 264 -16.30 -14.00 -25.09
CA ARG A 264 -16.97 -15.28 -24.89
C ARG A 264 -16.18 -16.22 -23.98
N ARG A 265 -14.86 -16.32 -24.21
CA ARG A 265 -13.99 -17.15 -23.38
C ARG A 265 -13.92 -16.64 -21.94
N ILE A 266 -13.91 -15.32 -21.75
CA ILE A 266 -13.96 -14.68 -20.42
C ILE A 266 -15.26 -15.06 -19.70
N ASP A 267 -16.41 -14.95 -20.37
CA ASP A 267 -17.70 -15.32 -19.79
C ASP A 267 -17.83 -16.83 -19.54
N ASP A 268 -17.31 -17.69 -20.43
CA ASP A 268 -17.32 -19.15 -20.27
C ASP A 268 -16.47 -19.58 -19.06
N ALA A 269 -15.26 -19.04 -18.92
CA ALA A 269 -14.37 -19.29 -17.80
C ALA A 269 -14.99 -18.83 -16.47
N TRP A 270 -15.60 -17.64 -16.47
CA TRP A 270 -16.28 -17.09 -15.29
C TRP A 270 -17.52 -17.88 -14.91
N SER A 271 -18.33 -18.30 -15.89
CA SER A 271 -19.53 -19.11 -15.67
C SER A 271 -19.19 -20.46 -15.04
N GLY A 272 -18.05 -21.06 -15.41
CA GLY A 272 -17.52 -22.26 -14.76
C GLY A 272 -17.04 -22.03 -13.32
N ALA A 273 -16.32 -20.93 -13.07
CA ALA A 273 -15.82 -20.57 -11.74
C ALA A 273 -16.92 -20.11 -10.76
N VAL A 274 -18.02 -19.57 -11.29
CA VAL A 274 -19.19 -19.03 -10.55
C VAL A 274 -20.42 -19.94 -10.68
N ALA A 275 -20.24 -21.19 -11.12
CA ALA A 275 -21.29 -22.15 -11.49
C ALA A 275 -22.34 -22.48 -10.41
N ALA A 276 -22.26 -21.91 -9.21
CA ALA A 276 -23.46 -21.75 -8.42
C ALA A 276 -23.66 -20.26 -8.10
N ALA A 277 -24.61 -19.69 -8.84
CA ALA A 277 -25.23 -18.41 -8.55
C ALA A 277 -25.57 -18.37 -7.05
N PRO A 278 -25.38 -17.23 -6.37
CA PRO A 278 -25.84 -17.09 -5.00
C PRO A 278 -27.32 -17.49 -4.92
N GLY A 279 -27.69 -18.30 -3.92
CA GLY A 279 -29.08 -18.65 -3.69
C GLY A 279 -29.93 -17.40 -3.42
N GLN A 280 -31.25 -17.54 -3.39
CA GLN A 280 -32.11 -16.43 -2.95
C GLN A 280 -31.65 -15.92 -1.58
N GLY A 281 -31.29 -14.64 -1.48
CA GLY A 281 -30.80 -14.03 -0.24
C GLY A 281 -29.27 -14.04 -0.05
N GLU A 282 -28.49 -14.55 -0.99
CA GLU A 282 -27.03 -14.52 -0.96
C GLU A 282 -26.43 -13.54 -1.98
N MET A 283 -25.13 -13.31 -1.86
CA MET A 283 -24.31 -12.62 -2.85
C MET A 283 -22.85 -13.06 -2.76
N LEU A 284 -22.10 -12.81 -3.84
CA LEU A 284 -20.67 -13.13 -3.94
C LEU A 284 -19.84 -11.90 -3.56
N CYS A 285 -18.84 -12.13 -2.72
CA CYS A 285 -17.81 -11.14 -2.39
C CYS A 285 -16.43 -11.74 -2.68
N HIS A 286 -15.48 -10.90 -3.09
CA HIS A 286 -14.08 -11.29 -3.12
C HIS A 286 -13.43 -10.98 -1.77
N VAL A 287 -13.07 -12.01 -1.02
CA VAL A 287 -12.65 -11.89 0.37
C VAL A 287 -11.24 -12.44 0.53
N GLY A 288 -10.38 -11.67 1.21
CA GLY A 288 -9.16 -12.19 1.82
C GLY A 288 -9.45 -12.59 3.26
N GLU A 289 -9.10 -13.81 3.63
CA GLU A 289 -9.35 -14.40 4.94
C GLU A 289 -8.05 -14.98 5.48
N VAL A 290 -7.67 -14.61 6.69
CA VAL A 290 -6.56 -15.22 7.42
C VAL A 290 -7.01 -15.56 8.83
N ALA A 291 -6.72 -16.78 9.27
CA ALA A 291 -7.06 -17.24 10.61
C ALA A 291 -5.88 -17.94 11.26
N ARG A 292 -5.77 -17.80 12.59
CA ARG A 292 -4.87 -18.58 13.41
C ARG A 292 -5.40 -20.02 13.49
N THR A 293 -4.52 -20.98 13.23
CA THR A 293 -4.79 -22.41 13.37
C THR A 293 -4.56 -22.87 14.81
N VAL A 294 -5.02 -24.08 15.16
CA VAL A 294 -4.92 -24.63 16.52
C VAL A 294 -3.47 -24.81 16.98
N ASP A 295 -2.56 -25.10 16.05
CA ASP A 295 -1.11 -25.17 16.26
C ASP A 295 -0.41 -23.80 16.30
N GLY A 296 -1.17 -22.71 16.15
CA GLY A 296 -0.69 -21.33 16.25
C GLY A 296 -0.16 -20.73 14.94
N ALA A 297 -0.13 -21.49 13.84
CA ALA A 297 0.21 -20.98 12.52
C ALA A 297 -0.90 -20.10 11.93
N ALA A 298 -0.67 -19.52 10.75
CA ALA A 298 -1.68 -18.76 10.01
C ALA A 298 -2.08 -19.53 8.75
N ARG A 299 -3.39 -19.60 8.48
CA ARG A 299 -3.91 -20.10 7.20
C ARG A 299 -4.63 -18.96 6.49
N ALA A 300 -4.24 -18.70 5.25
CA ALA A 300 -4.77 -17.60 4.47
C ALA A 300 -5.32 -18.05 3.11
N ARG A 301 -6.42 -17.43 2.70
CA ARG A 301 -6.98 -17.58 1.36
C ARG A 301 -7.54 -16.28 0.82
N VAL A 302 -7.58 -16.15 -0.50
CA VAL A 302 -8.19 -15.04 -1.23
C VAL A 302 -9.05 -15.63 -2.32
N GLY A 303 -10.34 -15.33 -2.31
CA GLY A 303 -11.25 -15.92 -3.29
C GLY A 303 -12.68 -15.42 -3.19
N LEU A 304 -13.56 -16.05 -3.98
CA LEU A 304 -14.98 -15.79 -3.94
C LEU A 304 -15.59 -16.47 -2.71
N ARG A 305 -16.41 -15.70 -1.99
CA ARG A 305 -17.15 -16.18 -0.84
C ARG A 305 -18.61 -15.81 -1.00
N ARG A 306 -19.50 -16.79 -0.78
CA ARG A 306 -20.92 -16.51 -0.61
C ARG A 306 -21.18 -15.95 0.77
N VAL A 307 -21.96 -14.87 0.82
CA VAL A 307 -22.41 -14.27 2.06
C VAL A 307 -23.91 -13.99 1.96
N SER A 308 -24.60 -14.03 3.08
CA SER A 308 -25.97 -13.49 3.16
C SER A 308 -25.98 -12.03 2.73
N ARG A 309 -27.06 -11.58 2.07
CA ARG A 309 -27.30 -10.16 1.75
C ARG A 309 -27.35 -9.24 2.98
N LEU A 310 -27.52 -9.81 4.17
CA LEU A 310 -27.48 -9.09 5.45
C LEU A 310 -26.06 -9.01 6.04
N HIS A 311 -25.09 -9.72 5.48
CA HIS A 311 -23.71 -9.71 5.95
C HIS A 311 -23.07 -8.34 5.70
N PRO A 312 -22.21 -7.78 6.57
CA PRO A 312 -21.60 -6.46 6.32
C PRO A 312 -20.82 -6.33 5.01
N PHE A 313 -20.22 -7.42 4.52
CA PHE A 313 -19.58 -7.48 3.18
C PHE A 313 -20.55 -7.33 2.02
N ALA A 314 -21.83 -7.64 2.23
CA ALA A 314 -22.87 -7.45 1.24
C ALA A 314 -23.20 -5.97 1.00
N ALA A 315 -23.03 -5.16 2.04
CA ALA A 315 -23.46 -3.77 2.06
C ALA A 315 -22.40 -2.79 1.54
N ILE A 316 -21.29 -3.27 0.97
CA ILE A 316 -20.18 -2.41 0.54
C ILE A 316 -20.56 -1.66 -0.75
N GLY A 317 -20.26 -0.37 -0.77
CA GLY A 317 -20.38 0.44 -1.97
C GLY A 317 -19.23 0.22 -2.94
N ALA A 318 -19.41 0.63 -4.19
CA ALA A 318 -18.34 0.63 -5.18
C ALA A 318 -17.14 1.47 -4.67
N GLY A 319 -15.94 0.89 -4.74
CA GLY A 319 -14.71 1.57 -4.30
C GLY A 319 -14.46 1.59 -2.80
N GLU A 320 -15.30 0.95 -1.98
CA GLU A 320 -15.07 0.81 -0.54
C GLU A 320 -14.28 -0.46 -0.21
N ASN A 321 -13.56 -0.41 0.92
CA ASN A 321 -13.00 -1.58 1.58
C ASN A 321 -13.67 -1.76 2.93
N ILE A 322 -13.73 -3.02 3.39
CA ILE A 322 -14.19 -3.37 4.73
C ILE A 322 -13.33 -4.51 5.27
N VAL A 323 -12.96 -4.41 6.55
CA VAL A 323 -12.22 -5.43 7.28
C VAL A 323 -12.92 -5.73 8.60
N ALA A 324 -13.02 -7.02 8.92
CA ALA A 324 -13.39 -7.54 10.22
C ALA A 324 -12.12 -8.06 10.92
N ILE A 325 -11.83 -7.54 12.10
CA ILE A 325 -10.73 -8.00 12.95
C ILE A 325 -11.35 -8.74 14.13
N HIS A 326 -11.09 -10.05 14.20
CA HIS A 326 -11.46 -10.90 15.33
C HIS A 326 -10.25 -11.06 16.25
N SER A 327 -10.37 -10.65 17.51
CA SER A 327 -9.35 -10.86 18.53
C SER A 327 -9.95 -11.48 19.79
N ALA A 328 -9.09 -12.01 20.65
CA ALA A 328 -9.49 -12.59 21.92
C ALA A 328 -10.19 -11.56 22.82
N GLY A 329 -9.68 -10.32 22.88
CA GLY A 329 -10.23 -9.25 23.72
C GLY A 329 -11.58 -8.69 23.27
N TYR A 330 -11.93 -8.81 21.98
CA TYR A 330 -13.20 -8.31 21.43
C TYR A 330 -14.25 -9.41 21.19
N ALA A 331 -13.91 -10.68 21.45
CA ALA A 331 -14.82 -11.80 21.27
C ALA A 331 -16.16 -11.60 22.03
N PRO A 332 -17.30 -12.05 21.46
CA PRO A 332 -17.43 -12.80 20.20
C PRO A 332 -17.56 -11.91 18.96
N LYS A 333 -17.54 -10.58 19.09
CA LYS A 333 -17.82 -9.66 17.98
C LYS A 333 -16.52 -9.11 17.37
N PRO A 334 -16.40 -9.03 16.03
CA PRO A 334 -15.23 -8.38 15.43
C PRO A 334 -15.30 -6.85 15.56
N ILE A 335 -14.14 -6.23 15.43
CA ILE A 335 -14.01 -4.82 15.10
C ILE A 335 -14.21 -4.67 13.60
N TRP A 336 -15.12 -3.79 13.18
CA TRP A 336 -15.36 -3.46 11.78
C TRP A 336 -14.71 -2.13 11.42
N ILE A 337 -13.94 -2.12 10.34
CA ILE A 337 -13.39 -0.89 9.75
C ILE A 337 -13.82 -0.84 8.29
N ARG A 338 -14.54 0.22 7.90
CA ARG A 338 -15.09 0.43 6.56
C ARG A 338 -14.85 1.85 6.08
N GLY A 339 -14.62 2.01 4.78
CA GLY A 339 -14.68 3.29 4.08
C GLY A 339 -13.99 3.22 2.72
N PRO A 340 -13.63 4.36 2.11
CA PRO A 340 -13.01 4.41 0.79
C PRO A 340 -11.72 3.57 0.73
N GLY A 341 -11.71 2.58 -0.16
CA GLY A 341 -10.64 1.60 -0.30
C GLY A 341 -9.54 1.99 -1.27
N ALA A 342 -9.76 3.04 -2.05
CA ALA A 342 -8.84 3.61 -3.01
C ALA A 342 -9.07 5.12 -3.13
N GLY A 343 -8.05 5.84 -3.63
CA GLY A 343 -8.16 7.27 -3.90
C GLY A 343 -6.87 8.01 -3.58
N ALA A 344 -6.39 8.80 -4.54
CA ALA A 344 -5.13 9.54 -4.38
C ALA A 344 -5.19 10.56 -3.24
N GLY A 345 -6.35 11.18 -2.99
CA GLY A 345 -6.53 12.16 -1.92
C GLY A 345 -6.43 11.53 -0.52
N VAL A 346 -7.19 10.47 -0.25
CA VAL A 346 -7.17 9.78 1.06
C VAL A 346 -5.82 9.12 1.34
N THR A 347 -5.17 8.58 0.31
CA THR A 347 -3.82 8.02 0.42
C THR A 347 -2.81 9.12 0.75
N ALA A 348 -2.84 10.25 0.03
CA ALA A 348 -1.93 11.37 0.28
C ALA A 348 -2.12 11.99 1.67
N LEU A 349 -3.35 12.05 2.17
CA LEU A 349 -3.64 12.49 3.54
C LEU A 349 -2.88 11.65 4.57
N GLN A 350 -2.93 10.33 4.46
CA GLN A 350 -2.24 9.44 5.39
C GLN A 350 -0.72 9.46 5.23
N ILE A 351 -0.19 9.64 4.02
CA ILE A 351 1.24 9.89 3.81
C ILE A 351 1.67 11.16 4.56
N CYS A 352 0.91 12.26 4.46
CA CYS A 352 1.19 13.47 5.24
C CYS A 352 1.04 13.26 6.75
N ALA A 353 0.13 12.41 7.21
CA ALA A 353 0.02 12.05 8.62
C ALA A 353 1.26 11.29 9.12
N GLY A 354 1.80 10.36 8.31
CA GLY A 354 3.08 9.68 8.59
C GLY A 354 4.26 10.65 8.63
N LEU A 355 4.31 11.64 7.73
CA LEU A 355 5.29 12.73 7.78
C LEU A 355 5.17 13.57 9.07
N ALA A 356 3.96 13.87 9.51
CA ALA A 356 3.74 14.58 10.77
C ALA A 356 4.14 13.73 11.99
N ALA A 357 3.94 12.41 11.95
CA ALA A 357 4.32 11.51 13.02
C ALA A 357 5.85 11.37 13.13
N THR A 358 6.54 11.19 12.01
CA THR A 358 8.03 11.17 11.97
C THR A 358 8.63 12.49 12.46
N ALA A 359 8.03 13.63 12.13
CA ALA A 359 8.50 14.94 12.60
C ALA A 359 8.38 15.14 14.13
N ARG A 360 7.59 14.32 14.85
CA ARG A 360 7.40 14.43 16.31
C ARG A 360 8.24 13.45 17.14
N GLN A 361 8.77 12.38 16.54
CA GLN A 361 9.55 11.33 17.24
C GLN A 361 10.98 11.77 17.51
#